data_AF-X1VAI7-F1
#
_entry.id   AF-X1VAI7-F1
#
_cell.length_a   1.000
_cell.length_b   1.000
_cell.length_c   1.000
_cell.angle_alpha   90.00
_cell.angle_beta   90.00
_cell.angle_gamma   90.00
#
_symmetry.space_group_name_H-M   'P 1'
#
loop_
_entity.id
_entity.type
_entity.pdbx_description
1 polymer ?
#
loop_
_entity_poly.entity_id
_entity_poly.type
_entity_poly.pdbx_seq_one_letter_code
_entity_poly.pdbx_strand_id
1 'polypeptide(L)'
;MERTQIIDTKAGKIQGIKDDGIDYILGGIHDVKWHESPLILLDPSLASEIFGKYGEDKIILEYLNKLIKLVDTTFFDVIAHFDYYRMMYRPNNPIYSQNIWQKLLDLLDKIKNKGMAIEINTSATRKRLSNQFPD
;
A
#
# COMPACT_ATOMS: atom_id res chain seq x y z
N MET A 1 17.16 22.90 22.79
CA MET A 1 17.26 21.75 21.85
C MET A 1 16.26 22.05 20.75
N GLU A 2 16.75 22.39 19.57
CA GLU A 2 15.95 22.93 18.47
C GLU A 2 15.00 21.86 17.92
N ARG A 3 13.74 22.26 17.77
CA ARG A 3 12.68 21.50 17.12
C ARG A 3 12.82 21.67 15.62
N THR A 4 13.04 20.59 14.90
CA THR A 4 12.93 20.59 13.43
C THR A 4 11.76 19.71 13.02
N GLN A 5 10.58 20.31 12.93
CA GLN A 5 9.52 19.79 12.06
C GLN A 5 9.84 20.24 10.63
N ILE A 6 10.11 19.29 9.73
CA ILE A 6 9.99 19.50 8.30
C ILE A 6 9.23 18.30 7.73
N ILE A 7 7.94 18.52 7.44
CA ILE A 7 7.13 17.63 6.62
C ILE A 7 7.01 18.34 5.27
N ASP A 8 7.97 18.14 4.38
CA ASP A 8 7.83 18.54 2.98
C ASP A 8 7.35 17.34 2.17
N THR A 9 6.05 17.34 1.86
CA THR A 9 5.35 16.30 1.08
C THR A 9 5.70 16.29 -0.41
N LYS A 10 6.77 16.96 -0.83
CA LYS A 10 7.30 16.85 -2.20
C LYS A 10 8.75 16.37 -2.17
N ALA A 11 8.91 15.05 -2.28
CA ALA A 11 10.18 14.35 -2.52
C ALA A 11 11.23 14.34 -1.38
N GLY A 12 10.88 14.69 -0.13
CA GLY A 12 11.84 14.80 0.99
C GLY A 12 11.89 13.56 1.91
N LYS A 13 13.10 13.17 2.31
CA LYS A 13 13.37 12.12 3.32
C LYS A 13 12.54 12.33 4.59
N ILE A 14 11.82 11.30 5.03
CA ILE A 14 11.19 11.27 6.35
C ILE A 14 12.27 10.89 7.37
N GLN A 15 12.88 11.88 8.01
CA GLN A 15 13.82 11.69 9.13
C GLN A 15 13.38 12.59 10.29
N GLY A 16 13.23 12.02 11.49
CA GLY A 16 13.01 12.79 12.72
C GLY A 16 11.80 12.41 13.58
N ILE A 17 10.86 11.59 13.11
CA ILE A 17 9.64 11.25 13.87
C ILE A 17 9.86 10.12 14.89
N LYS A 18 10.80 9.20 14.65
CA LYS A 18 11.00 8.05 15.56
C LYS A 18 11.46 8.45 16.97
N ASP A 19 12.11 9.60 17.11
CA ASP A 19 12.67 10.05 18.39
C ASP A 19 11.65 10.77 19.31
N ASP A 20 10.40 10.97 18.84
CA ASP A 20 9.33 11.63 19.62
C ASP A 20 8.59 10.68 20.59
N GLY A 21 9.14 9.50 20.88
CA GLY A 21 8.53 8.52 21.77
C GLY A 21 7.37 7.74 21.13
N ILE A 22 7.41 7.56 19.80
CA ILE A 22 6.44 6.74 19.07
C ILE A 22 6.86 5.27 19.13
N ASP A 23 5.96 4.40 19.60
CA ASP A 23 6.22 2.96 19.76
C ASP A 23 6.33 2.21 18.42
N TYR A 24 5.49 2.57 17.44
CA TYR A 24 5.51 1.99 16.10
C TYR A 24 4.87 2.90 15.06
N ILE A 25 5.34 2.85 13.82
CA ILE A 25 4.82 3.61 12.69
C ILE A 25 4.32 2.67 11.59
N LEU A 26 3.05 2.81 11.23
CA LEU A 26 2.41 2.09 10.13
C LEU A 26 2.50 2.89 8.83
N GLY A 27 2.91 2.23 7.75
CA GLY A 27 2.90 2.79 6.39
C GLY A 27 1.83 2.12 5.53
N GLY A 28 0.86 2.90 5.07
CA GLY A 28 -0.27 2.43 4.24
C GLY A 28 -0.35 3.15 2.90
N ILE A 29 -0.77 2.42 1.87
CA ILE A 29 -1.07 2.99 0.55
C ILE A 29 -2.59 3.11 0.39
N HIS A 30 -3.08 4.30 0.06
CA HIS A 30 -4.52 4.58 -0.12
C HIS A 30 -4.90 5.00 -1.55
N ASP A 31 -3.89 5.25 -2.38
CA ASP A 31 -4.04 5.76 -3.73
C ASP A 31 -2.98 5.15 -4.66
N VAL A 32 -3.22 5.22 -5.96
CA VAL A 32 -2.22 4.95 -6.99
C VAL A 32 -2.23 6.06 -8.03
N LYS A 33 -1.14 6.20 -8.79
CA LYS A 33 -1.06 7.14 -9.90
C LYS A 33 -0.44 6.44 -11.10
N TRP A 34 -1.10 6.51 -12.26
CA TRP A 34 -0.64 5.90 -13.51
C TRP A 34 -0.27 6.99 -14.52
N HIS A 35 1.03 7.20 -14.75
CA HIS A 35 1.55 8.27 -15.63
C HIS A 35 0.95 9.66 -15.31
N GLU A 36 0.35 10.31 -16.30
CA GLU A 36 -0.33 11.61 -16.18
C GLU A 36 -1.78 11.48 -15.68
N SER A 37 -2.20 10.31 -15.22
CA SER A 37 -3.53 10.15 -14.64
C SER A 37 -3.69 11.07 -13.42
N PRO A 38 -4.93 11.49 -13.13
CA PRO A 38 -5.31 11.92 -11.80
C PRO A 38 -4.90 10.86 -10.75
N LEU A 39 -4.82 11.30 -9.50
CA LEU A 39 -4.68 10.41 -8.37
C LEU A 39 -5.90 9.46 -8.33
N ILE A 40 -5.65 8.17 -8.31
CA ILE A 40 -6.68 7.14 -8.28
C ILE A 40 -6.85 6.68 -6.82
N LEU A 41 -8.00 6.98 -6.23
CA LEU A 41 -8.35 6.49 -4.90
C LEU A 41 -8.79 5.02 -4.99
N LEU A 42 -8.39 4.22 -4.00
CA LEU A 42 -8.80 2.83 -3.89
C LEU A 42 -10.21 2.73 -3.28
N ASP A 43 -11.21 3.07 -4.10
CA ASP A 43 -12.63 3.07 -3.77
C ASP A 43 -13.43 2.10 -4.67
N PRO A 44 -14.21 1.16 -4.09
CA PRO A 44 -15.05 0.24 -4.85
C PRO A 44 -16.00 0.93 -5.85
N SER A 45 -16.50 2.13 -5.52
CA SER A 45 -17.44 2.86 -6.38
C SER A 45 -16.83 3.31 -7.71
N LEU A 46 -15.50 3.43 -7.77
CA LEU A 46 -14.76 3.85 -8.95
C LEU A 46 -14.16 2.67 -9.72
N ALA A 47 -14.25 1.45 -9.18
CA ALA A 47 -13.49 0.31 -9.67
C ALA A 47 -13.80 -0.09 -11.11
N SER A 48 -15.08 -0.14 -11.49
CA SER A 48 -15.47 -0.50 -12.86
C SER A 48 -14.93 0.49 -13.89
N GLU A 49 -14.98 1.79 -13.60
CA GLU A 49 -14.43 2.83 -14.48
C GLU A 49 -12.90 2.71 -14.57
N ILE A 50 -12.23 2.61 -13.42
CA ILE A 50 -10.76 2.54 -13.34
C ILE A 50 -10.25 1.30 -14.05
N PHE A 51 -10.85 0.13 -13.81
CA PHE A 51 -10.45 -1.12 -14.44
C PHE A 51 -10.75 -1.13 -15.93
N GLY A 52 -11.90 -0.62 -16.36
CA GLY A 52 -12.22 -0.47 -17.77
C GLY A 52 -11.23 0.44 -18.51
N LYS A 53 -10.75 1.50 -17.85
CA LYS A 53 -9.85 2.48 -18.45
C LYS A 53 -8.38 2.06 -18.46
N TYR A 54 -7.89 1.51 -17.35
CA TYR A 54 -6.46 1.26 -17.15
C TYR A 54 -6.09 -0.23 -17.18
N GLY A 55 -7.03 -1.11 -16.87
CA GLY A 55 -6.82 -2.54 -16.69
C GLY A 55 -6.43 -2.90 -15.25
N GLU A 56 -7.01 -3.97 -14.74
CA GLU A 56 -6.83 -4.50 -13.37
C GLU A 56 -5.36 -4.71 -13.02
N ASP A 57 -4.64 -5.48 -13.85
CA ASP A 57 -3.24 -5.83 -13.59
C ASP A 57 -2.35 -4.59 -13.42
N LYS A 58 -2.59 -3.54 -14.19
CA LYS A 58 -1.79 -2.32 -14.10
C LYS A 58 -2.01 -1.58 -12.79
N ILE A 59 -3.26 -1.53 -12.33
CA ILE A 59 -3.60 -0.90 -11.04
C ILE A 59 -2.95 -1.67 -9.89
N ILE A 60 -2.99 -3.00 -9.91
CA ILE A 60 -2.34 -3.84 -8.90
C ILE A 60 -0.81 -3.62 -8.95
N LEU A 61 -0.21 -3.67 -10.13
CA LEU A 61 1.25 -3.49 -10.28
C LEU A 61 1.71 -2.12 -9.77
N GLU A 62 0.96 -1.04 -10.01
CA GLU A 62 1.29 0.28 -9.44
C GLU A 62 1.18 0.32 -7.93
N TYR A 63 0.13 -0.30 -7.38
CA TYR A 63 -0.01 -0.40 -5.93
C TYR A 63 1.20 -1.13 -5.32
N LEU A 64 1.59 -2.27 -5.89
CA LEU A 64 2.77 -3.03 -5.44
C LEU A 64 4.06 -2.22 -5.62
N ASN A 65 4.21 -1.47 -6.70
CA ASN A 65 5.36 -0.57 -6.90
C ASN A 65 5.41 0.54 -5.84
N LYS A 66 4.27 1.07 -5.41
CA LYS A 66 4.21 2.04 -4.29
C LYS A 66 4.59 1.39 -2.96
N LEU A 67 4.14 0.16 -2.69
CA LEU A 67 4.59 -0.57 -1.51
C LEU A 67 6.09 -0.84 -1.52
N ILE A 68 6.67 -1.23 -2.66
CA ILE A 68 8.12 -1.42 -2.79
C ILE A 68 8.85 -0.11 -2.42
N LYS A 69 8.40 1.02 -2.95
CA LYS A 69 8.96 2.34 -2.62
C LYS A 69 8.80 2.68 -1.14
N LEU A 70 7.66 2.34 -0.54
CA LEU A 70 7.42 2.53 0.89
C LEU A 70 8.40 1.69 1.74
N VAL A 71 8.60 0.43 1.39
CA VAL A 71 9.57 -0.47 2.06
C VAL A 71 11.00 0.06 1.90
N ASP A 72 11.35 0.61 0.74
CA ASP A 72 12.66 1.21 0.49
C ASP A 72 12.96 2.43 1.35
N THR A 73 11.94 3.10 1.89
CA THR A 73 12.18 4.22 2.83
C THR A 73 12.81 3.77 4.14
N THR A 74 12.60 2.50 4.55
CA THR A 74 13.00 1.97 5.87
C THR A 74 12.51 2.78 7.07
N PHE A 75 11.54 3.66 6.83
CA PHE A 75 11.05 4.61 7.83
C PHE A 75 9.96 4.00 8.72
N PHE A 76 9.11 3.15 8.13
CA PHE A 76 8.00 2.49 8.81
C PHE A 76 8.46 1.20 9.49
N ASP A 77 7.72 0.79 10.52
CA ASP A 77 7.93 -0.49 11.21
C ASP A 77 7.01 -1.57 10.64
N VAL A 78 5.81 -1.18 10.22
CA VAL A 78 4.75 -2.09 9.78
C VAL A 78 4.10 -1.59 8.49
N ILE A 79 3.84 -2.50 7.56
CA ILE A 79 3.03 -2.24 6.37
C ILE A 79 1.55 -2.41 6.73
N ALA A 80 0.77 -1.33 6.62
CA ALA A 80 -0.66 -1.35 6.90
C ALA A 80 -1.44 -1.97 5.76
N HIS A 81 -2.48 -2.76 6.09
CA HIS A 81 -3.47 -3.34 5.17
C HIS A 81 -2.89 -3.69 3.79
N PHE A 82 -1.95 -4.64 3.81
CA PHE A 82 -1.00 -4.91 2.71
C PHE A 82 -1.64 -4.98 1.31
N ASP A 83 -2.77 -5.64 1.16
CA ASP A 83 -3.50 -5.89 -0.09
C ASP A 83 -4.76 -5.01 -0.24
N TYR A 84 -4.71 -3.76 0.26
CA TYR A 84 -5.86 -2.83 0.27
C TYR A 84 -6.52 -2.62 -1.11
N TYR A 85 -5.79 -2.82 -2.22
CA TYR A 85 -6.36 -2.78 -3.56
C TYR A 85 -7.51 -3.77 -3.78
N ARG A 86 -7.62 -4.84 -2.96
CA ARG A 86 -8.77 -5.76 -2.97
C ARG A 86 -10.10 -5.08 -2.72
N MET A 87 -10.10 -3.91 -2.06
CA MET A 87 -11.31 -3.08 -1.93
C MET A 87 -11.98 -2.82 -3.28
N MET A 88 -11.19 -2.66 -4.34
CA MET A 88 -11.68 -2.40 -5.69
C MET A 88 -12.46 -3.58 -6.29
N TYR A 89 -12.34 -4.79 -5.74
CA TYR A 89 -12.89 -6.01 -6.33
C TYR A 89 -14.22 -6.44 -5.71
N ARG A 90 -14.69 -5.77 -4.65
CA ARG A 90 -15.88 -6.17 -3.90
C ARG A 90 -17.09 -6.39 -4.84
N PRO A 91 -17.77 -7.56 -4.79
CA PRO A 91 -17.66 -8.63 -3.79
C PRO A 91 -16.63 -9.74 -4.11
N ASN A 92 -15.97 -9.66 -5.26
CA ASN A 92 -15.04 -10.67 -5.75
C ASN A 92 -13.62 -10.44 -5.21
N ASN A 93 -12.77 -11.45 -5.39
CA ASN A 93 -11.33 -11.31 -5.19
C ASN A 93 -10.62 -11.15 -6.55
N PRO A 94 -9.48 -10.45 -6.58
CA PRO A 94 -8.65 -10.37 -7.78
C PRO A 94 -8.12 -11.76 -8.17
N ILE A 95 -7.98 -11.98 -9.48
CA ILE A 95 -7.24 -13.11 -10.03
C ILE A 95 -5.87 -12.58 -10.46
N TYR A 96 -4.81 -13.03 -9.81
CA TYR A 96 -3.46 -12.54 -10.11
C TYR A 96 -2.87 -13.24 -11.31
N SER A 97 -2.33 -12.46 -12.24
CA SER A 97 -1.44 -12.96 -13.27
C SER A 97 -0.11 -13.44 -12.66
N GLN A 98 0.62 -14.29 -13.39
CA GLN A 98 1.93 -14.81 -12.95
C GLN A 98 2.91 -13.68 -12.57
N ASN A 99 2.87 -12.56 -13.29
CA ASN A 99 3.71 -11.40 -13.03
C ASN A 99 3.37 -10.73 -11.68
N ILE A 100 2.08 -10.61 -11.36
CA ILE A 100 1.63 -10.07 -10.07
C ILE A 100 2.06 -11.00 -8.94
N TRP A 101 1.87 -12.31 -9.11
CA TRP A 101 2.33 -13.31 -8.14
C TRP A 101 3.82 -13.21 -7.86
N GLN A 102 4.64 -13.14 -8.90
CA GLN A 102 6.10 -13.00 -8.73
C GLN A 102 6.45 -11.71 -7.98
N LYS A 103 5.85 -10.57 -8.37
CA LYS A 103 6.11 -9.29 -7.71
C LYS A 103 5.65 -9.26 -6.25
N LEU A 104 4.55 -9.96 -5.91
CA LEU A 104 4.10 -10.13 -4.52
C LEU A 104 5.15 -10.88 -3.69
N LEU A 105 5.65 -12.01 -4.21
CA LEU A 105 6.69 -12.80 -3.53
C LEU A 105 7.97 -11.99 -3.33
N ASP A 106 8.44 -11.30 -4.37
CA ASP A 106 9.62 -10.45 -4.30
C ASP A 106 9.47 -9.32 -3.26
N LEU A 107 8.26 -8.74 -3.16
CA LEU A 107 7.94 -7.73 -2.15
C LEU A 107 7.93 -8.32 -0.73
N LEU A 108 7.39 -9.51 -0.53
CA LEU A 108 7.40 -10.18 0.78
C LEU A 108 8.83 -10.47 1.24
N ASP A 109 9.69 -10.98 0.35
CA ASP A 109 11.11 -11.19 0.64
C ASP A 109 11.81 -9.88 1.00
N LYS A 110 11.48 -8.80 0.28
CA LYS A 110 12.02 -7.46 0.58
C LYS A 110 11.59 -6.96 1.96
N ILE A 111 10.31 -7.08 2.31
CA ILE A 111 9.76 -6.69 3.62
C ILE A 111 10.48 -7.44 4.74
N LYS A 112 10.62 -8.76 4.59
CA LYS A 112 11.36 -9.63 5.52
C LYS A 112 12.80 -9.17 5.68
N ASN A 113 13.51 -8.94 4.57
CA ASN A 113 14.92 -8.53 4.58
C ASN A 113 15.14 -7.14 5.17
N LYS A 114 14.12 -6.28 5.20
CA LYS A 114 14.14 -4.98 5.86
C LYS A 114 13.72 -5.03 7.33
N GLY A 115 13.33 -6.19 7.85
CA GLY A 115 12.89 -6.35 9.24
C GLY A 115 11.55 -5.65 9.54
N MET A 116 10.73 -5.40 8.53
CA MET A 116 9.41 -4.79 8.70
C MET A 116 8.34 -5.86 8.92
N ALA A 117 7.28 -5.53 9.65
CA ALA A 117 6.11 -6.40 9.82
C ALA A 117 5.00 -6.06 8.81
N ILE A 118 4.01 -6.95 8.70
CA ILE A 118 2.76 -6.71 7.97
C ILE A 118 1.61 -6.72 8.97
N GLU A 119 0.74 -5.72 8.89
CA GLU A 119 -0.47 -5.63 9.70
C GLU A 119 -1.49 -6.69 9.26
N ILE A 120 -2.04 -7.42 10.23
CA ILE A 120 -3.25 -8.23 10.04
C ILE A 120 -4.47 -7.38 10.42
N ASN A 121 -5.13 -6.80 9.41
CA ASN A 121 -6.16 -5.78 9.56
C ASN A 121 -7.57 -6.34 9.32
N THR A 122 -8.33 -6.47 10.41
CA THR A 122 -9.71 -6.99 10.39
C THR A 122 -10.75 -5.99 9.86
N SER A 123 -10.38 -4.77 9.48
CA SER A 123 -11.34 -3.77 8.97
C SER A 123 -11.96 -4.15 7.63
N ALA A 124 -11.31 -5.02 6.86
CA ALA A 124 -11.81 -5.53 5.59
C ALA A 124 -13.21 -6.17 5.73
N THR A 125 -13.46 -6.92 6.81
CA THR A 125 -14.76 -7.58 7.05
C THR A 125 -15.88 -6.57 7.29
N ARG A 126 -15.60 -5.47 8.00
CA ARG A 126 -16.54 -4.34 8.17
C ARG A 126 -16.79 -3.61 6.86
N LYS A 127 -15.83 -3.65 5.94
CA LYS A 127 -15.93 -3.12 4.57
C LYS A 127 -16.56 -4.12 3.59
N ARG A 128 -17.11 -5.23 4.09
CA ARG A 128 -17.80 -6.32 3.37
C ARG A 128 -16.91 -7.10 2.39
N LEU A 129 -15.63 -7.21 2.68
CA LEU A 129 -14.78 -8.28 2.16
C LEU A 129 -14.94 -9.53 3.03
N SER A 130 -14.68 -10.71 2.48
CA SER A 130 -14.83 -11.99 3.21
C SER A 130 -13.77 -12.20 4.27
N ASN A 131 -12.55 -11.69 4.05
CA ASN A 131 -11.37 -11.94 4.87
C ASN A 131 -10.64 -10.63 5.21
N GLN A 132 -9.68 -10.69 6.14
CA GLN A 132 -8.83 -9.58 6.56
C GLN A 132 -7.85 -9.12 5.47
N PHE A 133 -7.17 -7.99 5.70
CA PHE A 133 -5.98 -7.62 4.93
C PHE A 133 -4.70 -8.03 5.69
N PRO A 134 -3.71 -8.67 5.08
CA PRO A 134 -3.85 -9.54 3.92
C PRO A 134 -4.66 -10.81 4.20
N ASP A 135 -5.15 -11.43 3.12
CA ASP A 135 -5.74 -12.77 3.07
C ASP A 135 -4.82 -13.72 2.31
#